data_AF-A0A7W1KC77-F1
#
_entry.id   AF-A0A7W1KC77-F1
#
_cell.length_a   1.000
_cell.length_b   1.000
_cell.length_c   1.000
_cell.angle_alpha   90.00
_cell.angle_beta   90.00
_cell.angle_gamma   90.00
#
_symmetry.space_group_name_H-M   'P 1'
#
loop_
_entity.id
_entity.type
_entity.pdbx_description
1 polymer ?
#
loop_
_entity_poly.entity_id
_entity_poly.type
_entity_poly.pdbx_seq_one_letter_code
_entity_poly.pdbx_strand_id
1 'polypeptide(L)'
;MLRVATDHFSHSDTGRARRANEDAYFARAPVFVVADGMGGAQAGEVASRLAIEAFERGLRDGADASGEELLAERVQEANQKIHEMSQSAQERVGMGTTITAAHVGEHDVAIAHVGDSRAYRLRAGEFTRLTEDHS
;
A
#
# COMPACT_ATOMS: atom_id res chain seq x y z
N MET A 1 25.66 -8.36 0.71
CA MET A 1 24.38 -8.99 1.11
C MET A 1 23.54 -7.91 1.77
N LEU A 2 22.50 -7.40 1.11
CA LEU A 2 21.49 -6.59 1.79
C LEU A 2 20.88 -7.48 2.87
N ARG A 3 21.05 -7.15 4.15
CA ARG A 3 20.29 -7.78 5.24
C ARG A 3 18.88 -7.22 5.12
N VAL A 4 18.04 -7.96 4.40
CA VAL A 4 16.68 -7.58 4.00
C VAL A 4 15.80 -7.49 5.25
N ALA A 5 15.69 -6.28 5.82
CA ALA A 5 14.68 -5.88 6.79
C ALA A 5 14.41 -6.85 7.96
N THR A 6 15.41 -7.13 8.81
CA THR A 6 15.16 -7.84 10.09
C THR A 6 14.25 -7.05 11.02
N ASP A 7 14.34 -5.73 10.94
CA ASP A 7 13.66 -4.81 11.83
C ASP A 7 12.80 -3.85 11.00
N HIS A 8 11.51 -3.82 11.30
CA HIS A 8 10.58 -2.85 10.79
C HIS A 8 9.72 -2.33 11.95
N PHE A 9 9.28 -1.10 11.82
CA PHE A 9 8.32 -0.50 12.74
C PHE A 9 7.19 0.10 11.94
N SER A 10 5.98 -0.04 12.45
CA SER A 10 4.78 0.54 11.86
C SER A 10 3.95 1.19 12.96
N HIS A 11 3.33 2.30 12.61
CA HIS A 11 2.46 3.04 13.50
C HIS A 11 1.46 3.83 12.66
N SER A 12 0.23 3.93 13.15
CA SER A 12 -0.82 4.74 12.55
C SER A 12 -1.63 5.38 13.68
N ASP A 13 -2.11 6.60 13.43
CA ASP A 13 -2.84 7.41 14.39
C ASP A 13 -3.95 8.16 13.66
N THR A 14 -5.14 8.25 14.27
CA THR A 14 -6.28 8.99 13.68
C THR A 14 -6.00 10.50 13.55
N GLY A 15 -5.03 11.01 14.29
CA GLY A 15 -4.81 12.43 14.46
C GLY A 15 -5.90 13.06 15.32
N ARG A 16 -5.96 14.40 15.25
CA ARG A 16 -6.81 15.22 16.14
C ARG A 16 -8.06 15.79 15.47
N ALA A 17 -8.17 15.64 14.15
CA ALA A 17 -9.19 16.32 13.33
C ALA A 17 -10.23 15.36 12.73
N ARG A 18 -9.85 14.10 12.46
CA ARG A 18 -10.74 13.09 11.90
C ARG A 18 -11.39 12.28 13.02
N ARG A 19 -12.58 11.73 12.74
CA ARG A 19 -13.32 10.87 13.69
C ARG A 19 -12.95 9.40 13.57
N ALA A 20 -12.40 9.00 12.43
CA ALA A 20 -11.99 7.65 12.10
C ALA A 20 -10.69 7.70 11.32
N ASN A 21 -9.90 6.64 11.44
CA ASN A 21 -8.67 6.46 10.69
C ASN A 21 -8.98 5.65 9.43
N GLU A 22 -8.73 6.22 8.26
CA GLU A 22 -8.93 5.56 6.97
C GLU A 22 -7.59 5.03 6.41
N ASP A 23 -6.48 5.22 7.13
CA ASP A 23 -5.19 4.62 6.80
C ASP A 23 -5.18 3.12 7.13
N ALA A 24 -4.54 2.36 6.24
CA ALA A 24 -4.18 0.97 6.48
C ALA A 24 -2.74 0.72 6.03
N TYR A 25 -2.09 -0.27 6.65
CA TYR A 25 -0.75 -0.67 6.25
C TYR A 25 -0.56 -2.18 6.39
N PHE A 26 0.38 -2.71 5.62
CA PHE A 26 0.93 -4.05 5.78
C PHE A 26 2.44 -3.92 5.92
N ALA A 27 3.02 -4.49 6.97
CA ALA A 27 4.45 -4.39 7.22
C ALA A 27 5.00 -5.76 7.60
N ARG A 28 5.43 -6.52 6.60
CA ARG A 28 6.10 -7.81 6.82
C ARG A 28 7.01 -8.13 5.65
N ALA A 29 8.31 -8.30 5.92
CA ALA A 29 9.26 -8.67 4.88
C ALA A 29 8.79 -9.91 4.07
N PRO A 30 8.97 -9.91 2.74
CA PRO A 30 9.66 -8.87 1.95
C PRO A 30 8.78 -7.68 1.51
N VAL A 31 7.50 -7.61 1.91
CA VAL A 31 6.54 -6.62 1.38
C VAL A 31 6.05 -5.63 2.43
N PHE A 32 6.02 -4.35 2.05
CA PHE A 32 5.54 -3.25 2.88
C PHE A 32 4.59 -2.39 2.07
N VAL A 33 3.45 -2.01 2.65
CA VAL A 33 2.39 -1.28 1.95
C VAL A 33 1.79 -0.26 2.90
N VAL A 34 1.52 0.93 2.39
CA VAL A 34 0.65 1.93 3.02
C VAL A 34 -0.45 2.32 2.05
N ALA A 35 -1.64 2.55 2.59
CA ALA A 35 -2.84 2.89 1.86
C ALA A 35 -3.62 3.95 2.66
N ASP A 36 -3.79 5.14 2.09
CA ASP A 36 -4.60 6.24 2.62
C ASP A 36 -5.97 6.18 1.96
N GLY A 37 -6.97 5.75 2.75
CA GLY A 37 -8.34 5.59 2.31
C GLY A 37 -9.05 6.92 2.15
N MET A 38 -9.85 7.02 1.09
CA MET A 38 -10.70 8.18 0.84
C MET A 38 -12.11 7.77 0.42
N GLY A 39 -13.09 8.53 0.89
CA GLY A 39 -14.49 8.35 0.54
C GLY A 39 -15.42 9.05 1.53
N GLY A 40 -16.72 9.11 1.22
CA GLY A 40 -17.73 9.46 2.22
C GLY A 40 -17.90 8.36 3.27
N ALA A 41 -18.80 8.56 4.24
CA ALA A 41 -19.35 7.53 5.15
C ALA A 41 -18.52 6.22 5.37
N GLN A 42 -17.31 6.31 5.97
CA GLN A 42 -16.40 5.18 6.26
C GLN A 42 -15.95 4.35 5.03
N ALA A 43 -16.21 4.81 3.82
CA ALA A 43 -15.88 4.08 2.61
C ALA A 43 -14.36 4.04 2.35
N GLY A 44 -13.61 5.06 2.83
CA GLY A 44 -12.15 5.07 2.78
C GLY A 44 -11.51 3.95 3.61
N GLU A 45 -12.00 3.73 4.83
CA GLU A 45 -11.55 2.64 5.72
C GLU A 45 -11.73 1.26 5.07
N VAL A 46 -12.83 1.05 4.34
CA VAL A 46 -13.08 -0.18 3.59
C VAL A 46 -12.13 -0.32 2.42
N ALA A 47 -11.92 0.76 1.66
CA ALA A 47 -11.05 0.74 0.48
C ALA A 47 -9.59 0.45 0.84
N SER A 48 -9.03 1.13 1.84
CA SER A 48 -7.63 0.93 2.26
C SER A 48 -7.40 -0.48 2.81
N ARG A 49 -8.35 -1.04 3.56
CA ARG A 49 -8.29 -2.44 4.02
C ARG A 49 -8.32 -3.45 2.88
N LEU A 50 -9.19 -3.26 1.90
CA LEU A 50 -9.24 -4.14 0.72
C LEU A 50 -7.93 -4.11 -0.07
N ALA A 51 -7.28 -2.95 -0.17
CA ALA A 51 -5.97 -2.84 -0.76
C ALA A 51 -4.96 -3.70 0.01
N ILE A 52 -4.87 -3.54 1.33
CA ILE A 52 -3.96 -4.32 2.18
C ILE A 52 -4.21 -5.83 2.06
N GLU A 53 -5.47 -6.27 2.11
CA GLU A 53 -5.82 -7.70 1.98
C GLU A 53 -5.37 -8.31 0.64
N ALA A 54 -5.34 -7.54 -0.45
CA ALA A 54 -4.85 -8.02 -1.74
C ALA A 54 -3.35 -8.34 -1.70
N PHE A 55 -2.56 -7.54 -0.97
CA PHE A 55 -1.13 -7.81 -0.79
C PHE A 55 -0.89 -8.98 0.17
N GLU A 56 -1.64 -9.09 1.26
CA GLU A 56 -1.48 -10.18 2.24
C GLU A 56 -1.65 -11.58 1.63
N ARG A 57 -2.65 -11.76 0.75
CA ARG A 57 -2.97 -13.06 0.15
C ARG A 57 -2.00 -13.50 -0.95
N GLY A 58 -1.29 -12.55 -1.55
CA GLY A 58 -0.39 -12.78 -2.69
C GLY A 58 1.03 -13.20 -2.33
N LEU A 59 1.39 -13.16 -1.04
CA LEU A 59 2.68 -13.61 -0.53
C LEU A 59 2.75 -15.14 -0.49
N ARG A 60 2.73 -15.79 -1.65
CA ARG A 60 3.01 -17.22 -1.76
C ARG A 60 4.52 -17.41 -1.97
N ASP A 61 5.11 -18.24 -1.14
CA ASP A 61 6.51 -18.63 -1.25
C ASP A 61 6.76 -19.34 -2.59
N GLY A 62 7.76 -18.89 -3.36
CA GLY A 62 8.32 -19.66 -4.48
C GLY A 62 7.80 -19.34 -5.89
N ALA A 63 7.26 -18.15 -6.16
CA ALA A 63 7.04 -17.70 -7.53
C ALA A 63 8.30 -17.00 -8.08
N ASP A 64 8.77 -17.41 -9.27
CA ASP A 64 9.85 -16.77 -10.03
C ASP A 64 9.50 -15.36 -10.56
N ALA A 65 8.43 -14.73 -10.05
CA ALA A 65 8.00 -13.41 -10.46
C ALA A 65 8.94 -12.34 -9.88
N SER A 66 9.29 -11.35 -10.70
CA SER A 66 10.02 -10.19 -10.21
C SER A 66 9.19 -9.41 -9.18
N GLY A 67 9.86 -8.67 -8.29
CA GLY A 67 9.16 -7.81 -7.32
C GLY A 67 8.22 -6.80 -8.00
N GLU A 68 8.57 -6.31 -9.19
CA GLU A 68 7.73 -5.39 -9.98
C GLU A 68 6.44 -6.06 -10.45
N GLU A 69 6.52 -7.27 -11.03
CA GLU A 69 5.36 -8.03 -11.51
C GLU A 69 4.42 -8.39 -10.36
N LEU A 70 4.97 -8.85 -9.23
CA LEU A 70 4.20 -9.14 -8.03
C LEU A 70 3.41 -7.91 -7.56
N LEU A 71 4.09 -6.78 -7.42
CA LEU A 71 3.46 -5.54 -6.96
C LEU A 71 2.39 -5.06 -7.96
N ALA A 72 2.67 -5.10 -9.27
CA ALA A 72 1.72 -4.69 -10.30
C ALA A 72 0.45 -5.54 -10.28
N GLU A 73 0.58 -6.87 -10.16
CA GLU A 73 -0.56 -7.79 -10.05
C GLU A 73 -1.40 -7.48 -8.80
N ARG A 74 -0.75 -7.25 -7.65
CA ARG A 74 -1.46 -6.92 -6.40
C ARG A 74 -2.17 -5.58 -6.46
N VAL A 75 -1.57 -4.56 -7.06
CA VAL A 75 -2.22 -3.25 -7.27
C VAL A 75 -3.45 -3.41 -8.16
N GLN A 76 -3.36 -4.19 -9.24
CA GLN A 76 -4.48 -4.45 -10.14
C GLN A 76 -5.61 -5.22 -9.43
N GLU A 77 -5.28 -6.26 -8.65
CA GLU A 77 -6.24 -7.02 -7.86
C GLU A 77 -6.94 -6.14 -6.82
N ALA A 78 -6.19 -5.30 -6.10
CA ALA A 78 -6.72 -4.34 -5.15
C ALA A 78 -7.71 -3.38 -5.82
N ASN A 79 -7.29 -2.76 -6.94
CA ASN A 79 -8.11 -1.84 -7.69
C ASN A 79 -9.41 -2.51 -8.19
N GLN A 80 -9.32 -3.74 -8.72
CA GLN A 80 -10.49 -4.46 -9.19
C GLN A 80 -11.51 -4.70 -8.06
N LYS A 81 -11.06 -5.17 -6.89
CA LYS A 81 -11.94 -5.41 -5.73
C LYS A 81 -12.58 -4.13 -5.21
N ILE A 82 -11.80 -3.06 -5.12
CA ILE A 82 -12.28 -1.74 -4.68
C ILE A 82 -13.31 -1.21 -5.68
N HIS A 83 -13.02 -1.32 -6.98
CA HIS A 83 -13.93 -0.90 -8.02
C HIS A 83 -15.26 -1.68 -7.97
N GLU A 84 -15.22 -3.00 -7.96
CA GLU A 84 -16.42 -3.85 -7.85
C GLU A 84 -17.26 -3.51 -6.62
N MET A 85 -16.60 -3.36 -5.46
CA MET A 85 -17.31 -3.06 -4.22
C MET A 85 -17.89 -1.64 -4.24
N SER A 86 -17.24 -0.68 -4.89
CA SER A 86 -17.76 0.70 -5.06
C SER A 86 -19.05 0.74 -5.88
N GLN A 87 -19.24 -0.21 -6.80
CA GLN A 87 -20.43 -0.33 -7.64
C GLN A 87 -21.58 -1.09 -6.95
N SER A 88 -21.28 -1.89 -5.92
CA SER A 88 -22.26 -2.79 -5.29
C SER A 88 -23.19 -2.14 -4.26
N ALA A 89 -22.84 -0.97 -3.71
CA ALA A 89 -23.61 -0.31 -2.66
C ALA A 89 -23.57 1.21 -2.79
N GLN A 90 -24.73 1.87 -2.70
CA GLN A 90 -24.88 3.32 -2.79
C GLN A 90 -24.02 4.07 -1.76
N GLU A 91 -23.82 3.48 -0.58
CA GLU A 91 -23.03 4.03 0.54
C GLU A 91 -21.51 3.99 0.28
N ARG A 92 -21.06 3.27 -0.77
CA ARG A 92 -19.65 3.06 -1.13
C ARG A 92 -19.26 3.73 -2.44
N VAL A 93 -20.16 4.52 -3.01
CA VAL A 93 -19.90 5.28 -4.24
C VAL A 93 -18.75 6.26 -4.00
N GLY A 94 -17.75 6.22 -4.87
CA GLY A 94 -16.57 7.09 -4.79
C GLY A 94 -15.54 6.68 -3.74
N MET A 95 -15.62 5.46 -3.19
CA MET A 95 -14.55 4.94 -2.36
C MET A 95 -13.28 4.70 -3.17
N GLY A 96 -12.14 5.00 -2.57
CA GLY A 96 -10.83 4.80 -3.15
C GLY A 96 -9.76 4.81 -2.08
N THR A 97 -8.53 4.51 -2.46
CA THR A 97 -7.38 4.57 -1.57
C THR A 97 -6.14 4.83 -2.39
N THR A 98 -5.14 5.48 -1.80
CA THR A 98 -3.78 5.42 -2.33
C THR A 98 -3.20 4.02 -2.13
N ILE A 99 -2.15 3.70 -2.87
CA ILE A 99 -1.28 2.55 -2.60
C ILE A 99 0.16 3.00 -2.78
N THR A 100 1.00 2.82 -1.76
CA THR A 100 2.46 2.86 -1.92
C THR A 100 3.04 1.59 -1.33
N ALA A 101 3.62 0.75 -2.18
CA ALA A 101 4.11 -0.56 -1.84
C ALA A 101 5.58 -0.71 -2.18
N ALA A 102 6.31 -1.47 -1.36
CA ALA A 102 7.70 -1.83 -1.57
C ALA A 102 7.86 -3.35 -1.44
N HIS A 103 8.54 -3.96 -2.40
CA HIS A 103 9.04 -5.31 -2.31
C HIS A 103 10.57 -5.24 -2.17
N VAL A 104 11.08 -5.69 -1.03
CA VAL A 104 12.51 -5.67 -0.71
C VAL A 104 13.11 -7.03 -1.05
N GLY A 105 13.69 -7.14 -2.24
CA GLY A 105 14.39 -8.33 -2.70
C GLY A 105 15.81 -8.42 -2.13
N GLU A 106 16.53 -9.48 -2.49
CA GLU A 106 17.91 -9.68 -2.03
C GLU A 106 18.90 -8.65 -2.61
N HIS A 107 18.60 -8.11 -3.78
CA HIS A 107 19.50 -7.25 -4.56
C HIS A 107 18.86 -5.92 -4.99
N ASP A 108 17.54 -5.84 -4.97
CA ASP A 108 16.77 -4.70 -5.44
C ASP A 108 15.61 -4.38 -4.49
N VAL A 109 14.99 -3.23 -4.73
CA VAL A 109 13.72 -2.83 -4.12
C VAL A 109 12.82 -2.37 -5.24
N ALA A 110 11.69 -3.05 -5.43
CA ALA A 110 10.65 -2.62 -6.35
C ALA A 110 9.66 -1.73 -5.59
N ILE A 111 9.18 -0.66 -6.23
CA ILE A 111 8.18 0.26 -5.69
C ILE A 111 6.99 0.31 -6.64
N ALA A 112 5.78 0.16 -6.10
CA ALA A 112 4.54 0.46 -6.81
C ALA A 112 3.81 1.60 -6.08
N HIS A 113 3.28 2.56 -6.84
CA HIS A 113 2.74 3.79 -6.29
C HIS A 113 1.54 4.31 -7.10
N VAL A 114 0.46 4.62 -6.39
CA VAL A 114 -0.77 5.26 -6.89
C VAL A 114 -1.28 6.23 -5.83
N GLY A 115 -1.38 7.52 -6.16
CA GLY A 115 -1.92 8.56 -5.27
C GLY A 115 -0.82 9.50 -4.80
N ASP A 116 -0.91 9.96 -3.56
CA ASP A 116 0.00 10.98 -2.99
C ASP A 116 0.65 10.55 -1.66
N SER A 117 0.43 9.30 -1.22
CA SER A 117 1.30 8.65 -0.22
C SER A 117 2.73 8.51 -0.77
N ARG A 118 3.74 8.35 0.09
CA ARG A 118 5.13 8.51 -0.36
C ARG A 118 6.08 7.45 0.14
N ALA A 119 7.05 7.08 -0.70
CA ALA A 119 8.19 6.28 -0.31
C ALA A 119 9.47 7.12 -0.32
N TYR A 120 10.31 6.93 0.69
CA TYR A 120 11.59 7.62 0.83
C TYR A 120 12.71 6.62 1.08
N ARG A 121 13.90 6.94 0.58
CA ARG A 121 15.15 6.24 0.90
C ARG A 121 16.04 7.14 1.72
N LEU A 122 16.41 6.69 2.92
CA LEU A 122 17.51 7.27 3.68
C LEU A 122 18.80 6.50 3.40
N ARG A 123 19.79 7.15 2.78
CA ARG A 123 21.11 6.53 2.53
C ARG A 123 22.20 7.56 2.75
N ALA A 124 23.22 7.20 3.53
CA ALA A 124 24.35 8.08 3.85
C ALA A 124 23.92 9.47 4.39
N GLY A 125 22.84 9.53 5.16
CA GLY A 125 22.31 10.77 5.73
C GLY A 125 21.38 11.57 4.81
N GLU A 126 21.15 11.12 3.58
CA GLU A 126 20.30 11.81 2.62
C GLU A 126 18.93 11.13 2.46
N PHE A 127 17.86 11.91 2.56
CA PHE A 127 16.51 11.50 2.21
C PHE A 127 16.23 11.78 0.73
N THR A 128 15.98 10.73 -0.04
CA THR A 128 15.51 10.81 -1.42
C THR A 128 14.06 10.34 -1.50
N ARG A 129 13.15 11.17 -2.02
CA ARG A 129 11.77 10.72 -2.35
C ARG A 129 11.85 9.82 -3.58
N LEU A 130 11.27 8.63 -3.51
CA LEU A 130 11.25 7.64 -4.59
C LEU A 130 9.98 7.71 -5.45
N THR A 131 8.93 8.35 -4.95
CA THR A 131 7.63 8.49 -5.62
C THR A 131 7.42 9.93 -6.09
N GLU A 132 6.52 10.11 -7.06
CA GLU A 132 6.00 11.39 -7.49
C GLU A 132 4.49 11.39 -7.27
N ASP A 133 3.98 12.40 -6.56
CA ASP A 133 2.57 12.48 -6.17
C ASP A 133 1.68 12.64 -7.41
N HIS A 134 0.58 11.88 -7.48
CA HIS A 134 -0.43 11.98 -8.53
C HIS A 134 -1.50 13.04 -8.19
N SER A 135 -1.08 14.30 -8.03
CA SER A 135 -1.93 15.46 -7.70
C SER A 135 -2.08 16.47 -8.82
#